data_AF-A0A5N7MKJ9-F1
#
_entry.id   AF-A0A5N7MKJ9-F1
#
_cell.length_a   1.000
_cell.length_b   1.000
_cell.length_c   1.000
_cell.angle_alpha   90.00
_cell.angle_beta   90.00
_cell.angle_gamma   90.00
#
_symmetry.space_group_name_H-M   'P 1'
#
loop_
_entity.id
_entity.type
_entity.pdbx_description
1 polymer ?
#
loop_
_entity_poly.entity_id
_entity_poly.type
_entity_poly.pdbx_seq_one_letter_code
_entity_poly.pdbx_strand_id
1 'polypeptide(L)'
;MLPIAEYGYGAGRPYDVPDSETGQTYYGRGFVQLTWRDNYARADHELELFAAASLEWHADNALEPPIAAAVMLKGMTDGWFCGSALADYFNDHDDDPCNARDIINGDKSVVPSWSGGMSIGNLIKGHHEAFLMALEAAWDEDRVLPMAAETVLTLTLRLSAAGP
;
A
#
# COMPACT_ATOMS: atom_id res chain seq x y z
N MET A 1 -3.56 -2.35 10.71
CA MET A 1 -3.86 -0.92 10.48
C MET A 1 -4.92 -0.82 9.38
N LEU A 2 -5.84 0.13 9.44
CA LEU A 2 -6.78 0.41 8.35
C LEU A 2 -6.19 1.49 7.41
N PRO A 3 -6.51 1.47 6.11
CA PRO A 3 -6.14 2.56 5.21
C PRO A 3 -6.78 3.87 5.66
N ILE A 4 -6.09 4.99 5.46
CA ILE A 4 -6.53 6.30 5.92
C ILE A 4 -6.44 7.34 4.80
N ALA A 5 -7.26 8.39 4.92
CA ALA A 5 -7.11 9.61 4.15
C ALA A 5 -6.07 10.53 4.81
N GLU A 6 -5.34 11.29 3.99
CA GLU A 6 -4.41 12.33 4.42
C GLU A 6 -5.14 13.34 5.31
N TYR A 7 -4.58 13.60 6.49
CA TYR A 7 -5.12 14.65 7.34
C TYR A 7 -5.03 16.01 6.65
N GLY A 8 -6.16 16.72 6.60
CA GLY A 8 -6.26 17.99 5.90
C GLY A 8 -6.52 17.86 4.39
N TYR A 9 -6.66 16.64 3.85
CA TYR A 9 -7.13 16.39 2.49
C TYR A 9 -6.32 17.10 1.40
N GLY A 10 -5.01 17.24 1.62
CA GLY A 10 -4.11 17.91 0.69
C GLY A 10 -4.08 19.43 0.81
N ALA A 11 -4.78 20.05 1.77
CA ALA A 11 -4.88 21.50 1.93
C ALA A 11 -3.56 22.25 1.70
N GLY A 12 -3.53 23.10 0.67
CA GLY A 12 -2.36 23.91 0.31
C GLY A 12 -1.28 23.18 -0.48
N ARG A 13 -1.54 21.96 -0.94
CA ARG A 13 -0.69 21.21 -1.87
C ARG A 13 -1.19 21.37 -3.30
N PRO A 14 -0.33 21.16 -4.31
CA PRO A 14 -0.76 21.24 -5.71
C PRO A 14 -1.89 20.26 -6.08
N TYR A 15 -2.02 19.14 -5.36
CA TYR A 15 -3.02 18.10 -5.57
C TYR A 15 -4.33 18.30 -4.77
N ASP A 16 -4.52 19.46 -4.14
CA ASP A 16 -5.73 19.88 -3.41
C ASP A 16 -6.83 20.42 -4.34
N VAL A 17 -6.49 20.73 -5.58
CA VAL A 17 -7.44 21.30 -6.53
C VAL A 17 -8.29 20.18 -7.13
N PRO A 18 -9.64 20.26 -7.06
CA PRO A 18 -10.50 19.30 -7.74
C PRO A 18 -10.17 19.28 -9.23
N ASP A 19 -9.96 18.08 -9.76
CA ASP A 19 -9.73 17.90 -11.18
C ASP A 19 -10.97 18.32 -11.98
N SER A 20 -10.75 19.05 -13.07
CA SER A 20 -11.84 19.65 -13.85
C SER A 20 -12.71 18.64 -14.58
N GLU A 21 -12.20 17.43 -14.82
CA GLU A 21 -12.88 16.38 -15.56
C GLU A 21 -13.58 15.40 -14.62
N THR A 22 -12.88 14.92 -13.59
CA THR A 22 -13.43 13.91 -12.67
C THR A 22 -14.14 14.52 -11.45
N GLY A 23 -13.83 15.78 -11.12
CA GLY A 23 -14.28 16.44 -9.89
C GLY A 23 -13.60 15.93 -8.62
N GLN A 24 -12.65 14.99 -8.73
CA GLN A 24 -11.95 14.38 -7.60
C GLN A 24 -10.75 15.23 -7.15
N THR A 25 -10.43 15.16 -5.86
CA THR A 25 -9.14 15.61 -5.32
C THR A 25 -8.26 14.42 -4.98
N TYR A 26 -7.02 14.44 -5.47
CA TYR A 26 -6.07 13.32 -5.39
C TYR A 26 -5.05 13.51 -4.26
N TYR A 27 -5.55 13.86 -3.07
CA TYR A 27 -4.80 13.82 -1.81
C TYR A 27 -4.52 12.38 -1.37
N GLY A 28 -3.61 12.21 -0.42
CA GLY A 28 -3.13 10.91 0.05
C GLY A 28 -4.25 9.98 0.52
N ARG A 29 -4.35 8.77 -0.03
CA ARG A 29 -5.21 7.70 0.49
C ARG A 29 -4.49 6.36 0.57
N GLY A 30 -5.02 5.45 1.39
CA GLY A 30 -4.51 4.08 1.49
C GLY A 30 -3.25 3.96 2.33
N PHE A 31 -2.64 2.76 2.30
CA PHE A 31 -1.44 2.44 3.10
C PHE A 31 -0.19 3.18 2.66
N VAL A 32 -0.10 3.52 1.37
CA VAL A 32 1.06 4.20 0.77
C VAL A 32 0.85 5.70 0.59
N GLN A 33 -0.30 6.24 1.01
CA GLN A 33 -0.68 7.64 0.76
C GLN A 33 -0.57 7.99 -0.73
N LEU A 34 -1.30 7.24 -1.58
CA LEU A 34 -1.37 7.48 -3.02
C LEU A 34 -1.84 8.91 -3.27
N THR A 35 -1.08 9.69 -4.04
CA THR A 35 -1.36 11.10 -4.38
C THR A 35 -1.24 11.30 -5.88
N TRP A 36 -1.82 12.38 -6.40
CA TRP A 36 -1.82 12.77 -7.83
C TRP A 36 -2.69 11.90 -8.74
N ARG A 37 -3.43 12.56 -9.65
CA ARG A 37 -4.32 11.91 -10.63
C ARG A 37 -3.64 10.77 -11.38
N ASP A 38 -2.43 11.00 -11.87
CA ASP A 38 -1.71 10.05 -12.71
C ASP A 38 -1.43 8.73 -11.97
N ASN A 39 -1.19 8.77 -10.66
CA ASN A 39 -0.98 7.56 -9.87
C ASN A 39 -2.29 6.80 -9.64
N TYR A 40 -3.41 7.51 -9.49
CA TYR A 40 -4.74 6.89 -9.42
C TYR A 40 -5.12 6.24 -10.77
N ALA A 41 -4.91 6.93 -11.89
CA ALA A 41 -5.13 6.40 -13.23
C ALA A 41 -4.21 5.20 -13.54
N ARG A 42 -2.95 5.25 -13.11
CA ARG A 42 -2.03 4.12 -13.23
C ARG A 42 -2.54 2.92 -12.43
N ALA A 43 -2.97 3.12 -11.19
CA ALA A 43 -3.52 2.04 -10.38
C ALA A 43 -4.76 1.41 -11.02
N ASP A 44 -5.62 2.20 -11.67
CA ASP A 44 -6.75 1.67 -12.44
C ASP A 44 -6.30 0.76 -13.58
N HIS A 45 -5.33 1.20 -14.37
CA HIS A 45 -4.79 0.41 -15.47
C HIS A 45 -4.16 -0.89 -14.97
N GLU A 46 -3.28 -0.81 -13.97
CA GLU A 46 -2.46 -1.95 -13.52
C GLU A 46 -3.24 -2.96 -12.67
N LEU A 47 -4.33 -2.54 -12.03
CA LEU A 47 -5.22 -3.40 -11.26
C LEU A 47 -6.52 -3.75 -12.00
N GLU A 48 -6.63 -3.34 -13.26
CA GLU A 48 -7.80 -3.57 -14.12
C GLU A 48 -9.12 -3.09 -13.46
N LEU A 49 -9.07 -1.92 -12.83
CA LEU A 49 -10.22 -1.30 -12.18
C LEU A 49 -10.96 -0.37 -13.14
N PHE A 50 -12.26 -0.58 -13.29
CA PHE A 50 -13.09 0.16 -14.24
C PHE A 50 -14.42 0.59 -13.61
N ALA A 51 -15.06 1.59 -14.22
CA ALA A 51 -16.37 2.11 -13.83
C ALA A 51 -16.43 2.39 -12.32
N ALA A 52 -17.38 1.80 -11.59
CA ALA A 52 -17.58 2.04 -10.17
C ALA A 52 -16.36 1.66 -9.29
N ALA A 53 -15.45 0.81 -9.79
CA ALA A 53 -14.23 0.42 -9.07
C ALA A 53 -13.04 1.36 -9.36
N SER A 54 -13.16 2.26 -10.34
CA SER A 54 -12.08 3.19 -10.71
C SER A 54 -11.67 4.06 -9.52
N LEU A 55 -10.36 4.21 -9.35
CA LEU A 55 -9.71 5.10 -8.44
C LEU A 55 -9.62 6.51 -9.03
N GLU A 56 -9.34 6.65 -10.33
CA GLU A 56 -9.30 7.98 -10.97
C GLU A 56 -10.66 8.69 -10.87
N TRP A 57 -11.75 7.98 -11.14
CA TRP A 57 -13.10 8.55 -11.13
C TRP A 57 -13.79 8.47 -9.76
N HIS A 58 -13.35 7.57 -8.88
CA HIS A 58 -13.85 7.43 -7.51
C HIS A 58 -12.69 7.25 -6.51
N ALA A 59 -11.95 8.33 -6.25
CA ALA A 59 -10.71 8.32 -5.47
C ALA A 59 -10.84 7.68 -4.07
N ASP A 60 -12.01 7.74 -3.45
CA ASP A 60 -12.26 7.13 -2.14
C ASP A 60 -12.18 5.60 -2.15
N ASN A 61 -12.29 4.93 -3.31
CA ASN A 61 -12.04 3.50 -3.44
C ASN A 61 -10.61 3.12 -3.01
N ALA A 62 -9.65 4.05 -3.03
CA ALA A 62 -8.30 3.82 -2.50
C ALA A 62 -8.27 3.66 -0.96
N LEU A 63 -9.40 3.87 -0.27
CA LEU A 63 -9.59 3.58 1.15
C LEU A 63 -10.18 2.17 1.39
N GLU A 64 -10.57 1.45 0.35
CA GLU A 64 -11.01 0.06 0.51
C GLU A 64 -9.80 -0.83 0.81
N PRO A 65 -9.77 -1.57 1.94
CA PRO A 65 -8.57 -2.32 2.34
C PRO A 65 -8.01 -3.28 1.29
N PRO A 66 -8.82 -4.03 0.51
CA PRO A 66 -8.30 -4.88 -0.56
C PRO A 66 -7.60 -4.08 -1.66
N ILE A 67 -8.17 -2.93 -2.06
CA ILE A 67 -7.62 -2.09 -3.12
C ILE A 67 -6.36 -1.39 -2.61
N ALA A 68 -6.39 -0.81 -1.41
CA ALA A 68 -5.24 -0.18 -0.79
C ALA A 68 -4.04 -1.14 -0.67
N ALA A 69 -4.30 -2.39 -0.29
CA ALA A 69 -3.28 -3.43 -0.21
C ALA A 69 -2.74 -3.82 -1.61
N ALA A 70 -3.62 -3.94 -2.61
CA ALA A 70 -3.21 -4.25 -3.98
C ALA A 70 -2.34 -3.13 -4.59
N VAL A 71 -2.73 -1.86 -4.42
CA VAL A 71 -1.95 -0.68 -4.84
C VAL A 71 -0.57 -0.69 -4.17
N MET A 72 -0.52 -0.93 -2.86
CA MET A 72 0.74 -1.00 -2.12
C MET A 72 1.64 -2.13 -2.66
N LEU A 73 1.14 -3.36 -2.69
CA LEU A 73 1.95 -4.53 -3.05
C LEU A 73 2.41 -4.47 -4.50
N LYS A 74 1.49 -4.23 -5.45
CA LYS A 74 1.82 -4.16 -6.87
C LYS A 74 2.71 -2.96 -7.17
N GLY A 75 2.39 -1.79 -6.60
CA GLY A 75 3.17 -0.58 -6.80
C GLY A 75 4.59 -0.64 -6.23
N MET A 76 4.78 -1.29 -5.08
CA MET A 76 6.12 -1.53 -4.54
C MET A 76 6.88 -2.63 -5.28
N THR A 77 6.18 -3.64 -5.81
CA THR A 77 6.81 -4.74 -6.57
C THR A 77 7.31 -4.26 -7.93
N ASP A 78 6.56 -3.38 -8.59
CA ASP A 78 6.85 -2.94 -9.97
C ASP A 78 7.46 -1.52 -10.04
N GLY A 79 7.67 -0.87 -8.90
CA GLY A 79 8.29 0.45 -8.80
C GLY A 79 7.45 1.60 -9.36
N TRP A 80 6.17 1.70 -8.98
CA TRP A 80 5.25 2.68 -9.56
C TRP A 80 5.53 4.12 -9.14
N PHE A 81 5.92 4.33 -7.89
CA PHE A 81 5.85 5.65 -7.26
C PHE A 81 7.08 6.51 -7.56
N CYS A 82 8.28 5.94 -7.40
CA CYS A 82 9.55 6.63 -7.61
C CYS A 82 10.52 5.88 -8.54
N GLY A 83 10.05 4.81 -9.19
CA GLY A 83 10.84 4.02 -10.13
C GLY A 83 11.77 2.99 -9.50
N SER A 84 11.80 2.87 -8.16
CA SER A 84 12.51 1.80 -7.45
C SER A 84 11.53 0.73 -6.97
N ALA A 85 11.91 -0.53 -7.05
CA ALA A 85 11.10 -1.69 -6.72
C ALA A 85 11.63 -2.45 -5.49
N LEU A 86 10.81 -3.32 -4.92
CA LEU A 86 11.21 -4.19 -3.79
C LEU A 86 12.48 -4.99 -4.11
N ALA A 87 12.60 -5.53 -5.33
CA ALA A 87 13.74 -6.35 -5.74
C ALA A 87 15.08 -5.57 -5.79
N ASP A 88 15.03 -4.24 -5.87
CA ASP A 88 16.23 -3.40 -5.88
C ASP A 88 16.89 -3.32 -4.49
N TYR A 89 16.16 -3.65 -3.42
CA TYR A 89 16.61 -3.54 -2.02
C TYR A 89 16.53 -4.84 -1.24
N PHE A 90 15.69 -5.78 -1.69
CA PHE A 90 15.47 -7.07 -1.05
C PHE A 90 15.58 -8.19 -2.08
N ASN A 91 16.65 -8.97 -1.98
CA ASN A 91 16.93 -10.09 -2.86
C ASN A 91 17.85 -11.10 -2.16
N ASP A 92 18.40 -12.08 -2.88
CA ASP A 92 19.27 -13.13 -2.31
C ASP A 92 20.58 -12.60 -1.71
N HIS A 93 20.94 -11.34 -2.00
CA HIS A 93 22.19 -10.70 -1.60
C HIS A 93 21.99 -9.43 -0.79
N ASP A 94 20.84 -8.77 -0.94
CA ASP A 94 20.55 -7.49 -0.32
C ASP A 94 19.35 -7.58 0.63
N ASP A 95 19.51 -6.94 1.79
CA ASP A 95 18.45 -6.63 2.74
C ASP A 95 18.65 -5.19 3.23
N ASP A 96 18.10 -4.23 2.48
CA ASP A 96 18.33 -2.81 2.69
C ASP A 96 17.04 -2.02 2.95
N PRO A 97 16.41 -2.20 4.12
CA PRO A 97 15.18 -1.50 4.46
C PRO A 97 15.36 0.01 4.64
N CYS A 98 16.60 0.50 4.82
CA CYS A 98 16.86 1.93 4.93
C CYS A 98 16.69 2.63 3.58
N ASN A 99 17.32 2.08 2.54
CA ASN A 99 17.23 2.64 1.20
C ASN A 99 15.91 2.28 0.49
N ALA A 100 15.23 1.21 0.90
CA ALA A 100 13.90 0.84 0.40
C ALA A 100 12.81 1.92 0.55
N ARG A 101 13.04 2.97 1.36
CA ARG A 101 12.15 4.15 1.40
C ARG A 101 12.00 4.78 0.01
N ASP A 102 13.03 4.73 -0.83
CA ASP A 102 13.00 5.27 -2.19
C ASP A 102 11.94 4.61 -3.09
N ILE A 103 11.42 3.42 -2.74
CA ILE A 103 10.28 2.82 -3.43
C ILE A 103 9.06 3.74 -3.37
N ILE A 104 8.80 4.33 -2.19
CA ILE A 104 7.63 5.17 -1.91
C ILE A 104 7.96 6.66 -2.10
N ASN A 105 9.11 7.11 -1.62
CA ASN A 105 9.55 8.50 -1.75
C ASN A 105 11.07 8.66 -1.57
N GLY A 106 11.69 9.58 -2.31
CA GLY A 106 13.13 9.85 -2.25
C GLY A 106 13.61 10.68 -1.05
N ASP A 107 13.00 10.52 0.13
CA ASP A 107 13.25 11.34 1.33
C ASP A 107 13.95 10.58 2.47
N LYS A 108 14.53 9.41 2.19
CA LYS A 108 15.17 8.52 3.18
C LYS A 108 16.18 9.20 4.11
N SER A 109 16.86 10.25 3.65
CA SER A 109 17.87 10.99 4.41
C SER A 109 17.30 12.15 5.23
N VAL A 110 16.02 12.50 5.05
CA VAL A 110 15.35 13.54 5.84
C VAL A 110 15.27 13.10 7.29
N VAL A 111 15.59 14.01 8.21
CA VAL A 111 15.48 13.81 9.67
C VAL A 111 14.34 14.69 10.19
N PRO A 112 13.14 14.14 10.41
CA PRO A 112 12.02 14.92 10.96
C PRO A 112 12.31 15.39 12.38
N SER A 113 11.76 16.53 12.80
CA SER A 113 11.97 17.07 14.15
C SER A 113 11.49 16.14 15.27
N TRP A 114 10.48 15.31 14.99
CA TRP A 114 9.89 14.35 15.94
C TRP A 114 10.67 13.03 16.03
N SER A 115 11.64 12.79 15.15
CA SER A 115 12.33 11.49 15.03
C SER A 115 13.38 11.23 16.10
N GLY A 116 13.68 12.21 16.96
CA GLY A 116 14.80 12.12 17.89
C GLY A 116 16.17 12.09 17.21
N GLY A 117 16.28 12.62 15.98
CA GLY A 117 17.53 12.66 15.21
C GLY A 117 17.71 11.51 14.22
N MET A 118 16.71 10.63 14.06
CA MET A 118 16.73 9.54 13.09
C MET A 118 16.21 9.97 11.72
N SER A 119 16.87 9.54 10.65
CA SER A 119 16.35 9.74 9.30
C SER A 119 15.15 8.84 9.03
N ILE A 120 14.30 9.20 8.06
CA ILE A 120 13.13 8.40 7.66
C ILE A 120 13.53 6.97 7.27
N GLY A 121 14.61 6.81 6.52
CA GLY A 121 15.14 5.48 6.16
C GLY A 121 15.51 4.66 7.39
N ASN A 122 16.17 5.28 8.39
CA ASN A 122 16.51 4.59 9.64
C ASN A 122 15.29 4.24 10.49
N LEU A 123 14.24 5.07 10.48
CA LEU A 123 12.97 4.73 11.12
C LEU A 123 12.31 3.49 10.47
N ILE A 124 12.31 3.44 9.14
CA ILE A 124 11.78 2.29 8.38
C ILE A 124 12.58 1.03 8.63
N LYS A 125 13.91 1.13 8.64
CA LYS A 125 14.79 0.02 9.06
C LYS A 125 14.42 -0.50 10.45
N GLY A 126 14.23 0.38 11.43
CA GLY A 126 13.82 -0.05 12.77
C GLY A 126 12.45 -0.76 12.79
N HIS A 127 11.48 -0.29 11.99
CA HIS A 127 10.20 -0.98 11.85
C HIS A 127 10.32 -2.35 11.20
N HIS A 128 11.16 -2.47 10.16
CA HIS A 128 11.46 -3.74 9.51
C HIS A 128 12.08 -4.74 10.50
N GLU A 129 13.11 -4.34 11.25
CA GLU A 129 13.76 -5.19 12.25
C GLU A 129 12.77 -5.64 13.34
N ALA A 130 11.99 -4.70 13.89
CA ALA A 130 10.99 -5.02 14.91
C ALA A 130 9.91 -5.98 14.39
N PHE A 131 9.50 -5.84 13.12
CA PHE A 131 8.53 -6.73 12.50
C PHE A 131 9.09 -8.14 12.29
N LEU A 132 10.31 -8.28 11.77
CA LEU A 132 10.96 -9.58 11.62
C LEU A 132 11.19 -10.27 12.97
N MET A 133 11.65 -9.53 13.98
CA MET A 133 11.80 -10.06 15.34
C MET A 133 10.47 -10.57 15.89
N ALA A 134 9.37 -9.86 15.63
CA ALA A 134 8.04 -10.31 16.05
C ALA A 134 7.58 -11.55 15.28
N LEU A 135 7.88 -11.67 13.98
CA LEU A 135 7.59 -12.87 13.19
C LEU A 135 8.37 -14.08 13.70
N GLU A 136 9.67 -13.92 13.95
CA GLU A 136 10.53 -14.98 14.48
C GLU A 136 10.07 -15.42 15.87
N ALA A 137 9.74 -14.46 16.76
CA ALA A 137 9.23 -14.77 18.09
C ALA A 137 7.83 -15.43 18.07
N ALA A 138 7.02 -15.16 17.05
CA ALA A 138 5.70 -15.77 16.87
C ALA A 138 5.76 -17.09 16.09
N TRP A 139 6.91 -17.41 15.48
CA TRP A 139 7.08 -18.63 14.71
C TRP A 139 7.12 -19.84 15.65
N ASP A 140 6.21 -20.77 15.41
CA ASP A 140 6.09 -22.01 16.14
C ASP A 140 6.06 -23.12 15.09
N GLU A 141 7.15 -23.87 14.98
CA GLU A 141 7.30 -24.94 13.99
C GLU A 141 6.25 -26.05 14.16
N ASP A 142 5.73 -26.22 15.37
CA ASP A 142 4.72 -27.22 15.72
C ASP A 142 3.28 -26.68 15.61
N ARG A 143 3.10 -25.43 15.15
CA ARG A 143 1.78 -24.82 15.02
C ARG A 143 0.97 -25.50 13.91
N VAL A 144 0.15 -26.47 14.30
CA VAL A 144 -0.91 -27.03 13.45
C VAL A 144 -2.00 -25.97 13.28
N LEU A 145 -2.01 -25.27 12.14
CA LEU A 145 -3.16 -24.47 11.75
C LEU A 145 -4.37 -25.41 11.67
N PRO A 146 -5.51 -25.11 12.33
CA PRO A 146 -6.71 -25.90 12.12
C PRO A 146 -6.98 -25.89 10.62
N MET A 147 -6.93 -27.07 10.00
CA MET A 147 -7.29 -27.22 8.60
C MET A 147 -8.62 -26.50 8.39
N ALA A 148 -8.60 -25.44 7.57
CA ALA A 148 -9.76 -24.64 7.25
C ALA A 148 -10.72 -25.44 6.35
N ALA A 149 -11.27 -26.54 6.88
CA ALA A 149 -12.32 -27.31 6.23
C ALA A 149 -13.64 -26.52 6.15
N GLU A 150 -13.81 -25.48 6.97
CA GLU A 150 -15.04 -24.67 6.98
C GLU A 150 -14.99 -23.44 6.04
N THR A 151 -13.81 -22.97 5.64
CA THR A 151 -13.71 -21.78 4.75
C THR A 151 -13.90 -22.16 3.28
N VAL A 152 -13.47 -23.34 2.85
CA VAL A 152 -13.63 -23.80 1.46
C VAL A 152 -15.08 -24.23 1.16
N LEU A 153 -15.80 -24.78 2.15
CA LEU A 153 -17.19 -25.20 1.96
C LEU A 153 -18.15 -24.00 1.80
N THR A 154 -17.89 -22.90 2.50
CA THR A 154 -18.73 -21.69 2.42
C THR A 154 -18.59 -20.96 1.07
N LEU A 155 -17.42 -21.02 0.42
CA LEU A 155 -17.22 -20.42 -0.90
C LEU A 155 -17.86 -21.28 -2.01
N THR A 156 -17.82 -22.60 -1.88
CA THR A 156 -18.38 -23.53 -2.87
C THR A 156 -19.92 -23.52 -2.85
N LEU A 157 -20.55 -23.36 -1.68
CA LEU A 157 -22.01 -23.36 -1.54
C LEU A 157 -22.70 -22.06 -2.00
N ARG A 158 -21.97 -20.94 -2.11
CA ARG A 158 -22.52 -19.66 -2.60
C ARG A 158 -22.44 -19.49 -4.11
N LEU A 159 -21.59 -20.26 -4.81
CA LEU A 159 -21.47 -20.24 -6.27
C LEU A 159 -22.44 -21.21 -6.97
N SER A 160 -23.04 -22.17 -6.26
CA SER A 160 -24.06 -23.08 -6.81
C SER A 160 -25.51 -22.65 -6.56
N ALA A 161 -25.74 -21.59 -5.76
CA ALA A 161 -27.07 -21.05 -5.49
C ALA A 161 -27.42 -19.83 -6.37
N ALA A 162 -26.51 -19.43 -7.26
CA ALA A 162 -26.69 -18.32 -8.19
C ALA A 162 -26.37 -18.76 -9.62
N GLY A 163 -27.33 -19.47 -10.23
CA GLY A 163 -27.40 -19.55 -11.69
C GLY A 163 -28.35 -20.61 -12.20
N PRO A 164 -28.96 -20.41 -13.37
CA PRO A 164 -29.65 -19.19 -13.85
C PRO A 164 -31.08 -19.05 -13.27
#